data_AF-A0A2Z5UTC0-F1
#
_entry.id   AF-A0A2Z5UTC0-F1
#
_cell.length_a   1.000
_cell.length_b   1.000
_cell.length_c   1.000
_cell.angle_alpha   90.00
_cell.angle_beta   90.00
_cell.angle_gamma   90.00
#
_symmetry.space_group_name_H-M   'P 1'
#
loop_
_entity.id
_entity.type
_entity.pdbx_description
1 polymer ?
#
loop_
_entity_poly.entity_id
_entity_poly.type
_entity_poly.pdbx_seq_one_letter_code
_entity_poly.pdbx_strand_id
1 'polypeptide(L)'
;MVEQFYYLESALLDSRDYDEWLDLFTEDMHYYMPIRRNQTRRNKDAEFYEDGAFAHFDDDMTTMRGRIRKATSDLSWCENPGSRTRHVITNVIVRKGADANTFEVSAAFVVYRNRQERQTDFFVGERRDTLRIADTEFGFSIAKRTILLDQATVLANNISVFF
;
A
#
# COMPACT_ATOMS: atom_id res chain seq x y z
N MET A 1 10.54 -12.49 -10.97
CA MET A 1 10.83 -12.64 -9.52
C MET A 1 10.06 -11.58 -8.73
N VAL A 2 10.32 -10.28 -8.94
CA VAL A 2 9.58 -9.19 -8.27
C VAL A 2 8.06 -9.17 -8.59
N GLU A 3 7.67 -9.43 -9.83
CA GLU A 3 6.24 -9.51 -10.19
C GLU A 3 5.50 -10.60 -9.41
N GLN A 4 6.10 -11.79 -9.28
CA GLN A 4 5.53 -12.90 -8.50
C GLN A 4 5.42 -12.55 -7.02
N PHE A 5 6.41 -11.86 -6.46
CA PHE A 5 6.36 -11.33 -5.09
C PHE A 5 5.13 -10.43 -4.90
N TYR A 6 4.85 -9.50 -5.81
CA TYR A 6 3.66 -8.65 -5.73
C TYR A 6 2.35 -9.38 -5.99
N TYR A 7 2.34 -10.43 -6.80
CA TYR A 7 1.14 -11.25 -7.00
C TYR A 7 0.79 -12.03 -5.74
N LEU A 8 1.78 -12.57 -5.05
CA LEU A 8 1.57 -13.24 -3.76
C LEU A 8 1.16 -12.24 -2.69
N GLU A 9 1.84 -11.10 -2.58
CA GLU A 9 1.44 -10.01 -1.69
C GLU A 9 -0.04 -9.65 -1.88
N SER A 10 -0.46 -9.47 -3.13
CA SER A 10 -1.83 -9.16 -3.51
C SER A 10 -2.81 -10.27 -3.09
N ALA A 11 -2.40 -11.55 -3.23
CA ALA A 11 -3.21 -12.69 -2.84
C ALA A 11 -3.42 -12.77 -1.32
N LEU A 12 -2.39 -12.45 -0.53
CA LEU A 12 -2.49 -12.38 0.94
C LEU A 12 -3.47 -11.29 1.37
N LEU A 13 -3.33 -10.09 0.79
CA LEU A 13 -4.26 -8.97 1.07
C LEU A 13 -5.71 -9.31 0.69
N ASP A 14 -5.91 -9.92 -0.48
CA ASP A 14 -7.25 -10.30 -0.98
C ASP A 14 -7.89 -11.44 -0.18
N SER A 15 -7.07 -12.28 0.46
CA SER A 15 -7.50 -13.37 1.34
C SER A 15 -7.64 -12.93 2.81
N ARG A 16 -7.18 -11.71 3.13
CA ARG A 16 -7.15 -11.10 4.48
C ARG A 16 -6.13 -11.76 5.42
N ASP A 17 -5.09 -12.35 4.86
CA ASP A 17 -3.97 -12.94 5.60
C ASP A 17 -2.96 -11.84 5.97
N TYR A 18 -3.42 -10.90 6.81
CA TYR A 18 -2.68 -9.67 7.10
C TYR A 18 -1.40 -9.89 7.92
N ASP A 19 -1.36 -10.94 8.74
CA ASP A 19 -0.17 -11.27 9.52
C ASP A 19 0.96 -11.76 8.59
N GLU A 20 0.67 -12.68 7.67
CA GLU A 20 1.62 -13.13 6.65
C GLU A 20 2.01 -12.00 5.69
N TRP A 21 1.07 -11.10 5.37
CA TRP A 21 1.38 -9.90 4.58
C TRP A 21 2.36 -8.98 5.32
N LEU A 22 2.20 -8.80 6.63
CA LEU A 22 3.10 -7.96 7.42
C LEU A 22 4.51 -8.54 7.53
N ASP A 23 4.63 -9.87 7.57
CA ASP A 23 5.93 -10.57 7.58
C ASP A 23 6.76 -10.33 6.31
N LEU A 24 6.13 -9.82 5.23
CA LEU A 24 6.86 -9.38 4.03
C LEU A 24 7.62 -8.06 4.23
N PHE A 25 7.35 -7.31 5.29
CA PHE A 25 7.99 -6.03 5.57
C PHE A 25 9.20 -6.18 6.50
N THR A 26 10.18 -5.28 6.36
CA THR A 26 11.28 -5.20 7.33
C THR A 26 10.81 -4.52 8.62
N GLU A 27 11.46 -4.79 9.75
CA GLU A 27 11.05 -4.18 11.03
C GLU A 27 11.18 -2.64 11.03
N ASP A 28 12.11 -2.10 10.23
CA ASP A 28 12.30 -0.66 10.01
C ASP A 28 11.44 -0.09 8.87
N MET A 29 10.35 -0.77 8.51
CA MET A 29 9.54 -0.36 7.37
C MET A 29 8.87 1.00 7.55
N HIS A 30 8.69 1.69 6.42
CA HIS A 30 7.90 2.92 6.35
C HIS A 30 6.81 2.79 5.29
N TYR A 31 5.56 2.82 5.73
CA TYR A 31 4.38 2.73 4.88
C TYR A 31 3.70 4.10 4.81
N TYR A 32 3.77 4.73 3.64
CA TYR A 32 3.44 6.13 3.46
C TYR A 32 2.49 6.36 2.29
N MET A 33 1.48 7.19 2.50
CA MET A 33 0.52 7.61 1.48
C MET A 33 0.22 9.11 1.65
N PRO A 34 0.92 10.00 0.93
CA PRO A 34 0.73 11.43 1.07
C PRO A 34 -0.65 11.87 0.57
N ILE A 35 -1.15 12.99 1.11
CA ILE A 35 -2.33 13.65 0.54
C ILE A 35 -1.91 14.31 -0.79
N ARG A 36 -2.77 14.21 -1.80
CA ARG A 36 -2.58 14.86 -3.11
C ARG A 36 -3.50 16.07 -3.24
N ARG A 37 -3.03 17.14 -3.88
CA ARG A 37 -3.79 18.37 -4.15
C ARG A 37 -3.77 18.70 -5.63
N ASN A 38 -4.89 19.21 -6.13
CA ASN A 38 -4.92 19.80 -7.46
C ASN A 38 -4.11 21.09 -7.46
N GLN A 39 -2.99 21.10 -8.19
CA GLN A 39 -2.15 22.27 -8.39
C GLN A 39 -2.21 22.74 -9.83
N THR A 40 -1.96 24.04 -10.03
CA THR A 40 -1.72 24.57 -11.38
C THR A 40 -0.39 24.06 -11.90
N ARG A 41 -0.20 24.01 -13.23
CA ARG A 41 1.07 23.58 -13.85
C ARG A 41 2.31 24.33 -13.33
N ARG A 42 2.14 25.58 -12.92
CA ARG A 42 3.21 26.42 -12.36
C ARG A 42 3.69 25.92 -10.98
N ASN A 43 2.81 25.25 -10.23
CA ASN A 43 3.06 24.77 -8.87
C ASN A 43 3.01 23.23 -8.79
N LYS A 44 3.33 22.54 -9.89
CA LYS A 44 3.26 21.07 -9.99
C LYS A 44 4.06 20.36 -8.88
N ASP A 45 5.15 20.97 -8.42
CA ASP A 45 6.03 20.37 -7.42
C ASP A 45 5.40 20.37 -6.01
N ALA A 46 4.31 21.13 -5.80
CA ALA A 46 3.53 21.17 -4.56
C ALA A 46 2.24 20.31 -4.63
N GLU A 47 2.19 19.36 -5.57
CA GLU A 47 1.04 18.46 -5.76
C GLU A 47 0.88 17.47 -4.60
N PHE A 48 1.98 17.01 -4.02
CA PHE A 48 1.99 16.20 -2.80
C PHE A 48 2.38 17.06 -1.60
N TYR A 49 1.86 16.73 -0.43
CA TYR A 49 2.33 17.35 0.80
C TYR A 49 3.77 16.92 1.11
N GLU A 50 4.52 17.82 1.75
CA GLU A 50 5.88 17.58 2.19
C GLU A 50 5.94 16.50 3.29
N ASP A 51 7.09 15.82 3.38
CA ASP A 51 7.35 14.82 4.42
C ASP A 51 7.15 15.43 5.83
N GLY A 52 6.44 14.71 6.69
CA GLY A 52 6.10 15.17 8.05
C GLY A 52 4.82 16.03 8.14
N ALA A 53 4.16 16.30 7.02
CA ALA A 53 2.80 16.85 7.02
C ALA A 53 1.74 15.73 7.16
N PHE A 54 0.46 16.12 7.27
CA PHE A 54 -0.63 15.15 7.32
C PHE A 54 -0.68 14.27 6.07
N ALA A 55 -0.77 12.96 6.29
CA ALA A 55 -0.85 11.93 5.27
C ALA A 55 -2.08 11.03 5.49
N HIS A 56 -2.48 10.27 4.47
CA HIS A 56 -3.51 9.23 4.62
C HIS A 56 -2.99 8.04 5.43
N PHE A 57 -1.73 7.66 5.17
CA PHE A 57 -0.95 6.71 5.95
C PHE A 57 0.45 7.26 6.15
N ASP A 58 0.96 7.07 7.35
CA ASP A 58 2.33 7.37 7.75
C ASP A 58 2.61 6.45 8.95
N ASP A 59 2.94 5.21 8.63
CA ASP A 59 2.97 4.10 9.56
C ASP A 59 4.32 3.40 9.55
N ASP A 60 4.78 3.08 10.76
CA ASP A 60 5.88 2.17 11.05
C ASP A 60 5.34 0.77 11.41
N MET A 61 6.24 -0.17 11.70
CA MET A 61 5.86 -1.53 12.09
C MET A 61 4.91 -1.58 13.30
N THR A 62 5.10 -0.70 14.29
CA THR A 62 4.28 -0.69 15.52
C THR A 62 2.85 -0.25 15.24
N THR A 63 2.70 0.85 14.52
CA THR A 63 1.41 1.41 14.13
C THR A 63 0.68 0.50 13.15
N MET A 64 1.38 -0.14 12.21
CA MET A 64 0.81 -1.11 11.29
C MET A 64 0.26 -2.36 11.99
N ARG A 65 1.00 -2.91 12.97
CA ARG A 65 0.49 -4.01 13.83
C ARG A 65 -0.81 -3.61 14.52
N GLY A 66 -0.91 -2.37 15.00
CA GLY A 66 -2.14 -1.82 15.58
C GLY A 66 -3.31 -1.78 14.59
N ARG A 67 -3.06 -1.39 13.34
CA ARG A 67 -4.07 -1.38 12.26
C ARG A 67 -4.54 -2.78 11.91
N ILE A 68 -3.63 -3.74 11.80
CA ILE A 68 -3.95 -5.13 11.51
C ILE A 68 -4.79 -5.72 12.64
N ARG A 69 -4.40 -5.52 13.90
CA ARG A 69 -5.19 -5.95 15.06
C ARG A 69 -6.60 -5.35 15.05
N LYS A 70 -6.75 -4.11 14.60
CA LYS A 70 -8.07 -3.49 14.41
C LYS A 70 -8.82 -4.16 13.25
N ALA A 71 -8.18 -4.39 12.10
CA ALA A 71 -8.80 -4.96 10.91
C ALA A 71 -9.29 -6.40 11.14
N THR A 72 -8.57 -7.20 11.94
CA THR A 72 -8.90 -8.59 12.25
C THR A 72 -9.84 -8.75 13.45
N SER A 73 -10.13 -7.69 14.19
CA SER A 73 -11.03 -7.74 15.34
C SER A 73 -12.49 -7.88 14.91
N ASP A 74 -13.24 -8.76 15.58
CA ASP A 74 -14.70 -8.89 15.41
C ASP A 74 -15.46 -7.58 15.71
N LEU A 75 -14.84 -6.65 16.45
CA LEU A 75 -15.40 -5.34 16.80
C LEU A 75 -15.15 -4.28 15.72
N SER A 76 -14.46 -4.63 14.64
CA SER A 76 -14.18 -3.73 13.53
C SER A 76 -15.41 -3.54 12.65
N TRP A 77 -16.32 -2.66 13.05
CA TRP A 77 -17.54 -2.38 12.28
C TRP A 77 -17.29 -1.95 10.82
N CYS A 78 -16.09 -1.47 10.49
CA CYS A 78 -15.69 -1.13 9.13
C CYS A 78 -15.27 -2.35 8.29
N GLU A 79 -14.86 -3.45 8.89
CA GLU A 79 -14.42 -4.67 8.20
C GLU A 79 -15.14 -5.93 8.73
N ASN A 80 -16.26 -5.75 9.42
CA ASN A 80 -17.19 -6.80 9.79
C ASN A 80 -18.63 -6.38 9.39
N PRO A 81 -19.17 -6.87 8.26
CA PRO A 81 -18.58 -7.87 7.35
C PRO A 81 -17.42 -7.30 6.52
N GLY A 82 -16.43 -8.16 6.26
CA GLY A 82 -15.19 -7.82 5.58
C GLY A 82 -15.37 -7.41 4.12
N SER A 83 -14.57 -6.44 3.69
CA SER A 83 -14.51 -5.98 2.31
C SER A 83 -14.00 -7.09 1.39
N ARG A 84 -14.55 -7.19 0.18
CA ARG A 84 -14.02 -8.01 -0.91
C ARG A 84 -13.05 -7.13 -1.70
N THR A 85 -11.76 -7.45 -1.66
CA THR A 85 -10.74 -6.68 -2.38
C THR A 85 -10.21 -7.48 -3.56
N ARG A 86 -9.68 -6.74 -4.54
CA ARG A 86 -8.82 -7.30 -5.58
C ARG A 86 -7.71 -6.31 -5.88
N HIS A 87 -6.46 -6.72 -5.71
CA HIS A 87 -5.28 -5.94 -6.08
C HIS A 87 -4.78 -6.39 -7.45
N VAL A 88 -4.85 -5.49 -8.43
CA VAL A 88 -4.31 -5.71 -9.78
C VAL A 88 -3.04 -4.90 -9.91
N ILE A 89 -1.89 -5.59 -9.96
CA ILE A 89 -0.58 -4.97 -10.09
C ILE A 89 -0.07 -5.12 -11.52
N THR A 90 0.39 -4.01 -12.11
CA THR A 90 0.93 -3.97 -13.48
C THR A 90 2.03 -2.91 -13.58
N ASN A 91 2.67 -2.82 -14.74
CA ASN A 91 3.68 -1.80 -15.06
C ASN A 91 4.85 -1.82 -14.05
N VAL A 92 5.29 -3.01 -13.67
CA VAL A 92 6.38 -3.20 -12.73
C VAL A 92 7.70 -2.80 -13.39
N ILE A 93 8.35 -1.79 -12.85
CA ILE A 93 9.65 -1.28 -13.31
C ILE A 93 10.61 -1.37 -12.14
N VAL A 94 11.66 -2.17 -12.32
CA VAL A 94 12.68 -2.41 -11.30
C VAL A 94 13.96 -1.64 -11.63
N ARG A 95 14.50 -0.93 -10.65
CA ARG A 95 15.79 -0.24 -10.71
C ARG A 95 16.68 -0.70 -9.57
N LYS A 96 17.99 -0.56 -9.74
CA LYS A 96 18.92 -0.74 -8.62
C LYS A 96 18.70 0.38 -7.60
N GLY A 97 18.70 0.03 -6.32
CA GLY A 97 18.62 0.99 -5.23
C GLY A 97 19.97 1.67 -4.97
N ALA A 98 19.99 2.48 -3.92
CA ALA A 98 21.19 3.18 -3.48
C ALA A 98 22.31 2.22 -3.02
N ASP A 99 21.92 1.05 -2.51
CA ASP A 99 22.83 0.02 -2.00
C ASP A 99 22.79 -1.22 -2.90
N ALA A 100 23.85 -2.03 -2.86
CA ALA A 100 23.95 -3.25 -3.67
C ALA A 100 22.85 -4.28 -3.38
N ASN A 101 22.23 -4.21 -2.20
CA ASN A 101 21.21 -5.15 -1.73
C ASN A 101 19.79 -4.57 -1.77
N THR A 102 19.59 -3.41 -2.40
CA THR A 102 18.29 -2.74 -2.48
C THR A 102 17.83 -2.55 -3.92
N PHE A 103 16.51 -2.58 -4.12
CA PHE A 103 15.86 -2.34 -5.39
C PHE A 103 14.79 -1.26 -5.22
N GLU A 104 14.74 -0.33 -6.16
CA GLU A 104 13.69 0.67 -6.26
C GLU A 104 12.69 0.19 -7.30
N VAL A 105 11.47 -0.09 -6.88
CA VAL A 105 10.43 -0.68 -7.73
C VAL A 105 9.24 0.25 -7.80
N SER A 106 8.83 0.60 -9.01
CA SER A 106 7.58 1.31 -9.26
C SER A 106 6.58 0.36 -9.92
N ALA A 107 5.33 0.36 -9.48
CA ALA A 107 4.25 -0.40 -10.09
C ALA A 107 2.96 0.42 -10.11
N ALA A 108 2.14 0.24 -11.14
CA ALA A 108 0.79 0.76 -11.14
C ALA A 108 -0.15 -0.26 -10.49
N PHE A 109 -1.15 0.24 -9.77
CA PHE A 109 -2.15 -0.61 -9.12
C PHE A 109 -3.57 -0.17 -9.41
N VAL A 110 -4.47 -1.15 -9.40
CA VAL A 110 -5.91 -0.94 -9.21
C VAL A 110 -6.33 -1.80 -8.02
N VAL A 111 -6.81 -1.15 -6.95
CA VAL A 111 -7.49 -1.82 -5.85
C VAL A 111 -8.99 -1.66 -6.04
N TYR A 112 -9.63 -2.76 -6.39
CA TYR A 112 -11.08 -2.86 -6.34
C TYR A 112 -11.50 -3.22 -4.92
N ARG A 113 -12.48 -2.51 -4.37
CA ARG A 113 -13.11 -2.84 -3.09
C ARG A 113 -14.61 -2.88 -3.27
N ASN A 114 -15.23 -3.96 -2.83
CA ASN A 114 -16.67 -4.09 -2.76
C ASN A 114 -17.12 -4.51 -1.36
N ARG A 115 -18.13 -3.84 -0.82
CA ARG A 115 -18.60 -4.05 0.56
C ARG A 115 -20.12 -4.01 0.63
N GLN A 116 -20.66 -4.72 1.63
CA GLN A 116 -22.09 -4.83 1.88
C GLN A 116 -22.82 -5.30 0.61
N GLU A 117 -23.94 -4.66 0.27
CA GLU A 117 -24.74 -5.03 -0.91
C GLU A 117 -24.21 -4.42 -2.21
N ARG A 118 -23.88 -3.12 -2.21
CA ARG A 118 -23.65 -2.35 -3.45
C ARG A 118 -22.49 -1.37 -3.38
N GLN A 119 -21.87 -1.17 -2.22
CA GLN A 119 -20.78 -0.21 -2.10
C GLN A 119 -19.58 -0.73 -2.90
N THR A 120 -19.10 0.09 -3.83
CA THR A 120 -17.96 -0.24 -4.69
C THR A 120 -17.05 0.97 -4.79
N ASP A 121 -15.78 0.75 -4.53
CA ASP A 121 -14.74 1.76 -4.57
C ASP A 121 -13.59 1.25 -5.43
N PHE A 122 -13.00 2.16 -6.21
CA PHE A 122 -11.78 1.92 -6.96
C PHE A 122 -10.72 2.89 -6.49
N PHE A 123 -9.57 2.34 -6.16
CA PHE A 123 -8.37 3.11 -5.88
C PHE A 123 -7.35 2.79 -6.96
N VAL A 124 -6.82 3.81 -7.60
CA VAL A 124 -5.87 3.68 -8.71
C VAL A 124 -4.69 4.57 -8.40
N GLY A 125 -3.49 4.12 -8.72
CA GLY A 125 -2.29 4.91 -8.48
C GLY A 125 -1.00 4.18 -8.80
N GLU A 126 0.08 4.77 -8.30
CA GLU A 126 1.44 4.23 -8.38
C GLU A 126 1.90 3.84 -6.96
N ARG A 127 2.55 2.69 -6.85
CA ARG A 127 3.35 2.32 -5.68
C ARG A 127 4.81 2.46 -6.02
N ARG A 128 5.59 3.04 -5.10
CA ARG A 128 7.04 3.08 -5.12
C ARG A 128 7.57 2.39 -3.88
N ASP A 129 8.20 1.25 -4.10
CA ASP A 129 8.71 0.41 -3.02
C ASP A 129 10.23 0.34 -3.06
N THR A 130 10.85 0.36 -1.88
CA THR A 130 12.24 -0.06 -1.71
C THR A 130 12.24 -1.48 -1.18
N LEU A 131 12.68 -2.42 -2.01
CA LEU A 131 12.83 -3.84 -1.64
C LEU A 131 14.27 -4.11 -1.20
N ARG A 132 14.44 -4.92 -0.15
CA ARG A 132 15.74 -5.43 0.30
C ARG A 132 15.82 -6.92 0.04
N ILE A 133 17.00 -7.40 -0.34
CA ILE A 133 17.25 -8.85 -0.42
C ILE A 133 17.09 -9.43 0.97
N ALA A 134 16.31 -10.51 1.08
CA ALA A 134 16.02 -11.20 2.33
C ALA A 134 15.99 -12.72 2.12
N ASP A 135 16.20 -13.48 3.19
CA ASP A 135 16.10 -14.94 3.17
C ASP A 135 14.63 -15.38 3.35
N THR A 136 13.80 -15.00 2.37
CA THR A 136 12.38 -15.35 2.28
C THR A 136 12.14 -16.20 1.04
N GLU A 137 10.98 -16.84 0.92
CA GLU A 137 10.62 -17.67 -0.25
C GLU A 137 10.84 -16.93 -1.58
N PHE A 138 10.59 -15.61 -1.60
CA PHE A 138 10.71 -14.77 -2.79
C PHE A 138 12.02 -13.98 -2.87
N GLY A 139 12.87 -14.06 -1.84
CA GLY A 139 14.17 -13.40 -1.79
C GLY A 139 14.12 -11.91 -1.45
N PHE A 140 12.97 -11.37 -1.04
CA PHE A 140 12.77 -9.94 -0.81
C PHE A 140 11.93 -9.65 0.45
N SER A 141 12.16 -8.49 1.02
CA SER A 141 11.28 -7.83 1.99
C SER A 141 11.10 -6.36 1.64
N ILE A 142 9.94 -5.78 1.99
CA ILE A 142 9.60 -4.38 1.72
C ILE A 142 10.10 -3.51 2.88
N ALA A 143 11.03 -2.60 2.59
CA ALA A 143 11.54 -1.65 3.57
C ALA A 143 10.85 -0.28 3.50
N LYS A 144 10.37 0.10 2.33
CA LYS A 144 9.60 1.34 2.18
C LYS A 144 8.51 1.12 1.15
N ARG A 145 7.33 1.68 1.42
CA ARG A 145 6.24 1.79 0.45
C ARG A 145 5.71 3.20 0.46
N THR A 146 5.74 3.84 -0.71
CA THR A 146 5.07 5.11 -0.97
C THR A 146 3.92 4.87 -1.95
N ILE A 147 2.69 5.16 -1.53
CA ILE A 147 1.49 5.01 -2.36
C ILE A 147 1.04 6.38 -2.86
N LEU A 148 1.07 6.55 -4.17
CA LEU A 148 0.64 7.76 -4.86
C LEU A 148 -0.75 7.52 -5.44
N LEU A 149 -1.79 7.92 -4.71
CA LEU A 149 -3.17 7.77 -5.15
C LEU A 149 -3.55 8.82 -6.21
N ASP A 150 -4.27 8.39 -7.24
CA ASP A 150 -4.83 9.26 -8.28
C ASP A 150 -6.14 9.95 -7.84
N GLN A 151 -6.18 10.43 -6.60
CA GLN A 151 -7.31 11.18 -6.05
C GLN A 151 -6.81 12.31 -5.15
N ALA A 152 -7.28 13.54 -5.38
CA ALA A 152 -7.07 14.64 -4.46
C ALA A 152 -8.06 14.58 -3.28
N THR A 153 -9.34 14.41 -3.58
CA THR A 153 -10.36 14.08 -2.58
C THR A 153 -10.64 12.59 -2.68
N VAL A 154 -10.48 11.88 -1.56
CA VAL A 154 -10.79 10.45 -1.48
C VAL A 154 -12.29 10.27 -1.65
N LEU A 155 -12.68 9.50 -2.67
CA LEU A 155 -14.10 9.32 -3.02
C LEU A 155 -14.78 8.24 -2.18
N ALA A 156 -14.00 7.32 -1.62
CA ALA A 156 -14.46 6.32 -0.69
C ALA A 156 -14.82 6.96 0.66
N ASN A 157 -15.82 6.39 1.35
CA ASN A 157 -16.21 6.84 2.69
C ASN A 157 -15.14 6.60 3.77
N ASN A 158 -14.18 5.71 3.52
CA ASN A 158 -13.03 5.42 4.36
C ASN A 158 -11.93 4.73 3.54
N ILE A 159 -10.74 4.61 4.12
CA ILE A 159 -9.63 3.81 3.59
C ILE A 159 -9.28 2.71 4.61
N SER A 160 -10.10 1.67 4.65
CA SER A 160 -9.96 0.52 5.55
C SER A 160 -9.18 -0.66 4.94
N VAL A 161 -8.61 -0.47 3.75
CA VAL A 161 -7.81 -1.47 3.02
C VAL A 161 -6.36 -1.03 2.92
N PHE A 162 -5.45 -1.99 2.75
CA PHE A 162 -4.04 -1.76 2.48
C PHE A 162 -3.78 -1.72 0.96
N PHE A 163 -2.60 -1.25 0.55
CA PHE A 163 -2.23 -0.99 -0.85
C PHE A 163 -0.89 -1.61 -1.20
#